data_AF-A0A223VKH7-F1
#
_entry.id   AF-A0A223VKH7-F1
#
_cell.length_a   1.000
_cell.length_b   1.000
_cell.length_c   1.000
_cell.angle_alpha   90.00
_cell.angle_beta   90.00
_cell.angle_gamma   90.00
#
_symmetry.space_group_name_H-M   'P 1'
#
loop_
_entity.id
_entity.type
_entity.pdbx_description
1 polymer ?
#
loop_
_entity_poly.entity_id
_entity_poly.type
_entity_poly.pdbx_seq_one_letter_code
_entity_poly.pdbx_strand_id
1 'polypeptide(L)'
;MRKSLLVLLLWAPFSMALLPQPVQRLEQPTQQAIQRFLLHNRILDTPHDLDNAPYIVAAEAGRVLGANGERVFARGDLDPSQPNYGIFRRGKVYTDPQTRELLGINADDIGTARFVTAGDLTTLAVQRVTQEVRPGDRLLRAQPPADPAALAVSPTTPFIKGQIIDIPRGVTQIGVLDAVTLDKGRRDGLVEGQLLSVIKAGATVRETLTGAPTKLPDEHAGTLLVFRTYEKLSYGLVLKASRPLAVMDRFETAHQTQ
;
A
#
# COMPACT_ATOMS: atom_id res chain seq x y z
N MET A 1 -69.83 43.37 -19.39
CA MET A 1 -68.87 43.38 -20.52
C MET A 1 -67.65 42.58 -20.12
N ARG A 2 -67.34 41.52 -20.88
CA ARG A 2 -66.30 40.53 -20.61
C ARG A 2 -64.89 41.11 -20.83
N LYS A 3 -63.94 40.80 -19.95
CA LYS A 3 -62.52 40.72 -20.30
C LYS A 3 -61.95 39.44 -19.69
N SER A 4 -61.80 38.43 -20.54
CA SER A 4 -61.09 37.18 -20.24
C SER A 4 -59.59 37.46 -20.21
N LEU A 5 -58.89 36.99 -19.17
CA LEU A 5 -57.44 36.87 -19.16
C LEU A 5 -57.09 35.38 -19.22
N LEU A 6 -56.41 35.00 -20.29
CA LEU A 6 -56.00 33.64 -20.62
C LEU A 6 -54.61 33.41 -20.01
N VAL A 7 -54.48 32.50 -19.04
CA VAL A 7 -53.17 32.09 -18.49
C VAL A 7 -52.77 30.79 -19.15
N LEU A 8 -51.78 30.86 -20.04
CA LEU A 8 -51.07 29.71 -20.62
C LEU A 8 -49.94 29.31 -19.68
N LEU A 9 -50.10 28.19 -18.97
CA LEU A 9 -49.00 27.54 -18.24
C LEU A 9 -48.30 26.55 -19.19
N LEU A 10 -47.12 26.93 -19.68
CA LEU A 10 -46.19 26.04 -20.35
C LEU A 10 -45.62 25.04 -19.33
N TRP A 11 -45.88 23.75 -19.51
CA TRP A 11 -45.09 22.68 -18.89
C TRP A 11 -43.82 22.46 -19.72
N ALA A 12 -42.66 22.82 -19.17
CA ALA A 12 -41.37 22.38 -19.70
C ALA A 12 -40.93 21.11 -18.94
N PRO A 13 -40.51 20.03 -19.61
CA PRO A 13 -40.00 18.85 -18.94
C PRO A 13 -38.66 19.16 -18.28
N PHE A 14 -38.60 19.00 -16.96
CA PHE A 14 -37.37 19.12 -16.18
C PHE A 14 -36.42 17.99 -16.60
N SER A 15 -35.46 18.29 -17.47
CA SER A 15 -34.36 17.38 -17.76
C SER A 15 -33.46 17.35 -16.53
N MET A 16 -33.60 16.29 -15.74
CA MET A 16 -32.79 16.06 -14.55
C MET A 16 -31.38 15.67 -15.00
N ALA A 17 -30.49 16.66 -15.09
CA ALA A 17 -29.07 16.41 -15.28
C ALA A 17 -28.57 15.55 -14.11
N LEU A 18 -28.06 14.34 -14.40
CA LEU A 18 -27.32 13.53 -13.45
C LEU A 18 -26.08 14.32 -13.01
N LEU A 19 -26.16 15.00 -11.88
CA LEU A 19 -25.00 15.60 -11.24
C LEU A 19 -24.01 14.45 -10.95
N PRO A 20 -22.72 14.58 -11.35
CA PRO A 20 -21.72 13.60 -10.97
C PRO A 20 -21.68 13.51 -9.44
N GLN A 21 -21.82 12.30 -8.90
CA GLN A 21 -21.74 12.04 -7.47
C GLN A 21 -20.40 12.60 -6.95
N PRO A 22 -20.38 13.32 -5.82
CA PRO A 22 -19.13 13.84 -5.28
C PRO A 22 -18.19 12.67 -4.99
N VAL A 23 -17.00 12.69 -5.60
CA VAL A 23 -15.96 11.70 -5.34
C VAL A 23 -15.67 11.70 -3.83
N GLN A 24 -15.95 10.59 -3.16
CA GLN A 24 -15.80 10.52 -1.70
C GLN A 24 -14.32 10.55 -1.34
N ARG A 25 -13.85 11.71 -0.87
CA ARG A 25 -12.46 11.94 -0.47
C ARG A 25 -12.18 11.20 0.83
N LEU A 26 -11.00 10.59 0.91
CA LEU A 26 -10.51 9.97 2.14
C LEU A 26 -10.42 10.98 3.29
N GLU A 27 -10.74 10.52 4.50
CA GLU A 27 -10.59 11.32 5.71
C GLU A 27 -9.11 11.63 6.00
N GLN A 28 -8.84 12.77 6.66
CA GLN A 28 -7.48 13.22 6.97
C GLN A 28 -6.62 12.18 7.72
N PRO A 29 -7.12 11.49 8.77
CA PRO A 29 -6.34 10.47 9.47
C PRO A 29 -5.92 9.32 8.55
N THR A 30 -6.81 8.91 7.65
CA THR A 30 -6.57 7.87 6.64
C THR A 30 -5.46 8.28 5.67
N GLN A 31 -5.54 9.51 5.14
CA GLN A 31 -4.52 10.05 4.24
C GLN A 31 -3.14 10.11 4.91
N GLN A 32 -3.09 10.56 6.17
CA GLN A 32 -1.84 10.63 6.93
C GLN A 32 -1.26 9.24 7.23
N ALA A 33 -2.10 8.26 7.56
CA ALA A 33 -1.67 6.88 7.79
C ALA A 33 -1.04 6.27 6.53
N ILE A 34 -1.71 6.45 5.37
CA ILE A 34 -1.19 6.01 4.06
C ILE A 34 0.13 6.71 3.74
N GLN A 35 0.18 8.03 3.89
CA GLN A 35 1.39 8.81 3.58
C GLN A 35 2.58 8.34 4.40
N ARG A 36 2.43 8.21 5.73
CA ARG A 36 3.48 7.73 6.63
C ARG A 36 3.94 6.32 6.28
N PHE A 37 3.01 5.45 5.90
CA PHE A 37 3.35 4.08 5.52
C PHE A 37 4.17 4.04 4.23
N LEU A 38 3.76 4.79 3.20
CA LEU A 38 4.44 4.84 1.89
C LEU A 38 5.83 5.48 1.96
N LEU A 39 6.12 6.31 2.96
CA LEU A 39 7.46 6.89 3.15
C LEU A 39 8.54 5.84 3.44
N HIS A 40 8.17 4.73 4.09
CA HIS A 40 9.11 3.75 4.63
C HIS A 40 8.97 2.36 4.01
N ASN A 41 7.96 2.14 3.16
CA ASN A 41 7.66 0.83 2.60
C ASN A 41 7.59 0.89 1.09
N ARG A 42 8.41 0.08 0.43
CA ARG A 42 8.43 -0.07 -1.01
C ARG A 42 8.54 -1.55 -1.35
N ILE A 43 7.69 -2.01 -2.25
CA ILE A 43 7.78 -3.37 -2.80
C ILE A 43 8.46 -3.33 -4.15
N LEU A 44 9.28 -4.34 -4.39
CA LEU A 44 9.80 -4.68 -5.70
C LEU A 44 9.17 -5.99 -6.15
N ASP A 45 8.71 -6.02 -7.40
CA ASP A 45 8.04 -7.18 -7.98
C ASP A 45 9.02 -8.35 -8.15
N THR A 46 10.30 -8.05 -8.40
CA THR A 46 11.34 -9.07 -8.54
C THR A 46 12.56 -8.80 -7.66
N PRO A 47 13.32 -9.85 -7.26
CA PRO A 47 14.60 -9.66 -6.57
C PRO A 47 15.64 -9.00 -7.46
N HIS A 48 15.54 -9.21 -8.77
CA HIS A 48 16.50 -8.75 -9.75
C HIS A 48 16.57 -7.22 -9.83
N ASP A 49 15.43 -6.55 -9.63
CA ASP A 49 15.34 -5.09 -9.59
C ASP A 49 16.25 -4.48 -8.51
N LEU A 50 16.40 -5.18 -7.38
CA LEU A 50 17.30 -4.76 -6.29
C LEU A 50 18.74 -5.23 -6.50
N ASP A 51 18.92 -6.42 -7.08
CA ASP A 51 20.23 -7.05 -7.23
C ASP A 51 21.12 -6.34 -8.26
N ASN A 52 20.50 -5.78 -9.30
CA ASN A 52 21.19 -5.01 -10.33
C ASN A 52 21.29 -3.53 -10.00
N ALA A 53 20.63 -3.07 -8.93
CA ALA A 53 20.66 -1.66 -8.56
C ALA A 53 22.08 -1.24 -8.17
N PRO A 54 22.48 0.02 -8.43
CA PRO A 54 23.71 0.60 -7.89
C PRO A 54 23.76 0.41 -6.37
N TYR A 55 24.96 0.30 -5.81
CA TYR A 55 25.12 -0.06 -4.41
C TYR A 55 26.20 0.75 -3.72
N ILE A 56 26.05 0.90 -2.40
CA ILE A 56 27.01 1.55 -1.53
C ILE A 56 28.23 0.65 -1.37
N VAL A 57 29.41 1.19 -1.66
CA VAL A 57 30.70 0.52 -1.49
C VAL A 57 31.27 0.84 -0.11
N ALA A 58 31.21 2.11 0.29
CA ALA A 58 31.73 2.58 1.57
C ALA A 58 31.08 3.91 1.98
N ALA A 59 31.17 4.22 3.27
CA ALA A 59 30.93 5.57 3.81
C ALA A 59 32.27 6.18 4.24
N GLU A 60 32.37 7.51 4.25
CA GLU A 60 33.60 8.23 4.61
C GLU A 60 33.96 7.97 6.08
N ALA A 61 35.16 7.43 6.35
CA ALA A 61 35.53 6.92 7.67
C ALA A 61 35.63 8.02 8.75
N GLY A 62 35.12 7.72 9.96
CA GLY A 62 35.52 8.43 11.18
C GLY A 62 34.43 8.62 12.25
N ARG A 63 33.16 8.43 11.92
CA ARG A 63 32.03 8.44 12.86
C ARG A 63 31.00 7.40 12.41
N VAL A 64 30.07 7.02 13.29
CA VAL A 64 29.03 6.02 13.01
C VAL A 64 28.41 6.30 11.63
N LEU A 65 28.47 5.30 10.75
CA LEU A 65 28.13 5.42 9.32
C LEU A 65 26.64 5.79 9.17
N GLY A 66 26.35 7.01 8.72
CA GLY A 66 24.96 7.46 8.55
C GLY A 66 24.55 8.62 9.46
N ALA A 67 25.43 9.61 9.66
CA ALA A 67 24.98 10.93 10.09
C ALA A 67 24.50 11.74 8.88
N ASN A 68 23.41 12.50 9.01
CA ASN A 68 22.96 13.42 7.96
C ASN A 68 24.12 14.35 7.53
N GLY A 69 24.36 14.46 6.22
CA GLY A 69 25.45 15.24 5.64
C GLY A 69 26.74 14.48 5.37
N GLU A 70 26.84 13.21 5.79
CA GLU A 70 28.00 12.35 5.50
C GLU A 70 28.06 11.93 4.03
N ARG A 71 29.28 11.72 3.53
CA ARG A 71 29.49 11.22 2.16
C ARG A 71 29.53 9.71 2.12
N VAL A 72 28.86 9.17 1.12
CA VAL A 72 28.92 7.75 0.78
C VAL A 72 29.36 7.59 -0.66
N PHE A 73 30.04 6.49 -0.94
CA PHE A 73 30.59 6.15 -2.24
C PHE A 73 29.84 4.96 -2.81
N ALA A 74 29.38 5.09 -4.04
CA ALA A 74 28.53 4.11 -4.70
C ALA A 74 29.12 3.64 -6.02
N ARG A 75 28.75 2.43 -6.42
CA ARG A 75 29.09 1.85 -7.72
C ARG A 75 27.83 1.47 -8.49
N GLY A 76 27.86 1.71 -9.79
CA GLY A 76 26.77 1.43 -10.72
C GLY A 76 26.44 2.66 -11.56
N ASP A 77 25.44 2.52 -12.43
CA ASP A 77 24.99 3.61 -13.29
C ASP A 77 24.01 4.52 -12.54
N LEU A 78 24.53 5.64 -12.03
CA LEU A 78 23.75 6.67 -11.35
C LEU A 78 23.65 7.87 -12.27
N ASP A 79 22.42 8.19 -12.67
CA ASP A 79 22.06 9.33 -13.49
C ASP A 79 22.37 10.65 -12.75
N PRO A 80 23.33 11.47 -13.23
CA PRO A 80 23.68 12.75 -12.62
C PRO A 80 22.56 13.79 -12.72
N SER A 81 21.61 13.64 -13.65
CA SER A 81 20.46 14.52 -13.77
C SER A 81 19.42 14.29 -12.67
N GLN A 82 19.50 13.15 -11.97
CA GLN A 82 18.64 12.85 -10.84
C GLN A 82 19.31 13.25 -9.54
N PRO A 83 18.75 14.24 -8.83
CA PRO A 83 19.40 14.77 -7.64
C PRO A 83 19.30 13.81 -6.46
N ASN A 84 18.23 13.00 -6.33
CA ASN A 84 17.93 12.26 -5.10
C ASN A 84 17.72 10.77 -5.36
N TYR A 85 18.36 9.95 -4.53
CA TYR A 85 18.24 8.50 -4.49
C TYR A 85 17.76 8.06 -3.12
N GLY A 86 16.94 7.01 -3.08
CA GLY A 86 16.65 6.28 -1.85
C GLY A 86 17.68 5.18 -1.63
N ILE A 87 18.09 5.00 -0.38
CA ILE A 87 18.96 3.92 0.07
C ILE A 87 18.06 2.84 0.66
N PHE A 88 18.16 1.64 0.12
CA PHE A 88 17.31 0.52 0.49
C PHE A 88 18.13 -0.72 0.81
N ARG A 89 17.61 -1.53 1.72
CA ARG A 89 18.15 -2.86 2.00
C ARG A 89 17.11 -3.91 1.64
N ARG A 90 17.57 -5.10 1.24
CA ARG A 90 16.68 -6.23 1.05
C ARG A 90 16.02 -6.60 2.38
N GLY A 91 14.71 -6.47 2.44
CA GLY A 91 13.89 -6.85 3.57
C GLY A 91 13.18 -8.18 3.36
N LYS A 92 11.96 -8.27 3.87
CA LYS A 92 11.13 -9.48 3.85
C LYS A 92 10.73 -9.89 2.42
N VAL A 93 10.79 -11.19 2.16
CA VAL A 93 10.27 -11.80 0.93
C VAL A 93 8.81 -12.21 1.16
N TYR A 94 7.92 -11.77 0.28
CA TYR A 94 6.50 -12.13 0.30
C TYR A 94 6.23 -13.28 -0.65
N THR A 95 5.60 -14.32 -0.12
CA THR A 95 5.27 -15.54 -0.86
C THR A 95 3.79 -15.83 -0.66
N ASP A 96 3.13 -16.30 -1.71
CA ASP A 96 1.74 -16.75 -1.64
C ASP A 96 1.64 -17.98 -0.72
N PRO A 97 0.79 -17.95 0.32
CA PRO A 97 0.71 -19.04 1.29
C PRO A 97 0.12 -20.33 0.72
N GLN A 98 -0.58 -20.26 -0.42
CA GLN A 98 -1.22 -21.41 -1.06
C GLN A 98 -0.34 -22.00 -2.16
N THR A 99 0.19 -21.15 -3.04
CA THR A 99 0.93 -21.58 -4.24
C THR A 99 2.44 -21.61 -4.03
N ARG A 100 2.94 -20.95 -2.98
CA ARG A 100 4.37 -20.70 -2.73
C ARG A 100 5.04 -19.86 -3.81
N GLU A 101 4.27 -19.13 -4.61
CA GLU A 101 4.79 -18.19 -5.60
C GLU A 101 5.42 -16.97 -4.92
N LEU A 102 6.56 -16.50 -5.43
CA LEU A 102 7.12 -15.21 -5.06
C LEU A 102 6.19 -14.07 -5.53
N LEU A 103 5.70 -13.29 -4.57
CA LEU A 103 4.81 -12.16 -4.81
C LEU A 103 5.56 -10.82 -4.87
N GLY A 104 6.66 -10.69 -4.13
CA GLY A 104 7.48 -9.49 -4.12
C GLY A 104 8.43 -9.45 -2.93
N ILE A 105 9.24 -8.40 -2.86
CA ILE A 105 10.23 -8.21 -1.80
C ILE A 105 10.10 -6.80 -1.23
N ASN A 106 10.13 -6.69 0.09
CA ASN A 106 10.24 -5.40 0.77
C ASN A 106 11.64 -4.82 0.57
N ALA A 107 11.70 -3.59 0.09
CA ALA A 107 12.89 -2.77 0.12
C ALA A 107 12.81 -1.91 1.40
N ASP A 108 13.56 -2.29 2.43
CA ASP A 108 13.59 -1.59 3.71
C ASP A 108 14.26 -0.23 3.52
N ASP A 109 13.58 0.84 3.94
CA ASP A 109 14.08 2.22 3.85
C ASP A 109 15.22 2.45 4.85
N ILE A 110 16.43 2.63 4.33
CA ILE A 110 17.64 2.97 5.10
C ILE A 110 17.86 4.49 5.14
N GLY A 111 17.45 5.20 4.09
CA GLY A 111 17.61 6.63 4.01
C GLY A 111 17.48 7.21 2.60
N THR A 112 17.94 8.44 2.43
CA THR A 112 18.07 9.09 1.12
C THR A 112 19.44 9.75 0.99
N ALA A 113 19.92 9.83 -0.24
CA ALA A 113 21.16 10.52 -0.57
C ALA A 113 21.01 11.37 -1.84
N ARG A 114 21.75 12.48 -1.86
CA ARG A 114 21.83 13.39 -2.98
C ARG A 114 23.05 13.09 -3.83
N PHE A 115 22.89 13.10 -5.15
CA PHE A 115 24.03 13.05 -6.07
C PHE A 115 24.94 14.28 -5.87
N VAL A 116 26.26 14.06 -5.82
CA VAL A 116 27.26 15.13 -5.68
C VAL A 116 28.19 15.16 -6.88
N THR A 117 28.91 14.07 -7.13
CA THR A 117 29.95 14.03 -8.17
C THR A 117 30.08 12.63 -8.76
N ALA A 118 30.21 12.56 -10.09
CA ALA A 118 30.56 11.35 -10.82
C ALA A 118 32.06 11.05 -10.71
N GLY A 119 32.43 9.78 -10.64
CA GLY A 119 33.81 9.29 -10.62
C GLY A 119 33.82 7.77 -10.68
N ASP A 120 34.99 7.14 -10.48
CA ASP A 120 35.12 5.66 -10.40
C ASP A 120 34.17 5.06 -9.36
N LEU A 121 33.97 5.79 -8.27
CA LEU A 121 32.83 5.68 -7.39
C LEU A 121 32.07 7.01 -7.41
N THR A 122 30.76 6.93 -7.59
CA THR A 122 29.89 8.10 -7.45
C THR A 122 29.86 8.54 -5.99
N THR A 123 30.09 9.83 -5.76
CA THR A 123 29.97 10.42 -4.42
C THR A 123 28.55 10.92 -4.22
N LEU A 124 27.93 10.51 -3.12
CA LEU A 124 26.61 10.93 -2.69
C LEU A 124 26.68 11.56 -1.30
N ALA A 125 25.81 12.53 -1.01
CA ALA A 125 25.66 13.13 0.31
C ALA A 125 24.36 12.62 0.95
N VAL A 126 24.45 11.98 2.10
CA VAL A 126 23.29 11.43 2.81
C VAL A 126 22.43 12.59 3.34
N GLN A 127 21.13 12.54 3.08
CA GLN A 127 20.16 13.57 3.47
C GLN A 127 19.31 13.16 4.66
N ARG A 128 18.89 11.89 4.69
CA ARG A 128 18.05 11.30 5.72
C ARG A 128 18.54 9.91 6.01
N VAL A 129 18.57 9.54 7.28
CA VAL A 129 18.92 8.20 7.74
C VAL A 129 17.85 7.71 8.69
N THR A 130 17.30 6.53 8.40
CA THR A 130 16.40 5.76 9.29
C THR A 130 17.14 4.62 9.96
N GLN A 131 18.15 4.06 9.28
CA GLN A 131 19.03 3.03 9.79
C GLN A 131 20.46 3.26 9.29
N GLU A 132 21.45 2.75 10.01
CA GLU A 132 22.86 2.81 9.61
C GLU A 132 23.06 2.34 8.15
N VAL A 133 23.72 3.17 7.35
CA VAL A 133 24.06 2.89 5.95
C VAL A 133 25.27 1.96 5.92
N ARG A 134 25.17 0.86 5.17
CA ARG A 134 26.19 -0.19 5.13
C ARG A 134 26.64 -0.49 3.69
N PRO A 135 27.89 -0.96 3.52
CA PRO A 135 28.30 -1.56 2.26
C PRO A 135 27.32 -2.64 1.80
N GLY A 136 26.91 -2.58 0.53
CA GLY A 136 25.91 -3.46 -0.07
C GLY A 136 24.48 -2.95 -0.05
N ASP A 137 24.17 -1.87 0.70
CA ASP A 137 22.87 -1.18 0.58
C ASP A 137 22.69 -0.66 -0.86
N ARG A 138 21.46 -0.71 -1.36
CA ARG A 138 21.11 -0.46 -2.76
C ARG A 138 20.51 0.91 -2.95
N LEU A 139 20.81 1.51 -4.10
CA LEU A 139 20.32 2.82 -4.48
C LEU A 139 19.23 2.65 -5.52
N LEU A 140 18.04 3.11 -5.19
CA LEU A 140 16.93 3.19 -6.12
C LEU A 140 16.61 4.64 -6.38
N ARG A 141 16.21 4.94 -7.61
CA ARG A 141 15.67 6.25 -7.96
C ARG A 141 14.50 6.57 -7.03
N ALA A 142 14.48 7.80 -6.51
CA ALA A 142 13.34 8.29 -5.76
C ALA A 142 12.12 8.29 -6.67
N GLN A 143 11.05 7.58 -6.26
CA GLN A 143 9.76 7.71 -6.93
C GLN A 143 9.05 8.94 -6.38
N PRO A 144 8.29 9.68 -7.21
CA PRO A 144 7.39 10.70 -6.70
C PRO A 144 6.48 10.08 -5.62
N PRO A 145 6.29 10.74 -4.47
CA PRO A 145 5.30 10.29 -3.49
C PRO A 145 3.95 10.12 -4.19
N ALA A 146 3.30 8.98 -3.99
CA ALA A 146 1.90 8.86 -4.38
C ALA A 146 1.09 9.84 -3.53
N ASP A 147 0.23 10.63 -4.18
CA ASP A 147 -0.65 11.58 -3.50
C ASP A 147 -1.87 10.83 -2.94
N PRO A 148 -1.99 10.64 -1.61
CA PRO A 148 -3.15 9.96 -1.04
C PRO A 148 -4.44 10.75 -1.23
N ALA A 149 -4.37 12.06 -1.53
CA ALA A 149 -5.55 12.88 -1.81
C ALA A 149 -6.16 12.59 -3.18
N ALA A 150 -5.39 12.01 -4.11
CA ALA A 150 -5.88 11.55 -5.41
C ALA A 150 -6.59 10.20 -5.33
N LEU A 151 -6.45 9.46 -4.21
CA LEU A 151 -7.15 8.21 -3.99
C LEU A 151 -8.64 8.47 -3.77
N ALA A 152 -9.45 7.98 -4.70
CA ALA A 152 -10.89 7.99 -4.65
C ALA A 152 -11.39 6.57 -4.41
N VAL A 153 -12.48 6.42 -3.65
CA VAL A 153 -13.13 5.12 -3.52
C VAL A 153 -13.71 4.72 -4.88
N SER A 154 -13.28 3.57 -5.40
CA SER A 154 -13.72 3.07 -6.71
C SER A 154 -15.10 2.41 -6.60
N PRO A 155 -16.12 2.85 -7.36
CA PRO A 155 -17.50 2.37 -7.22
C PRO A 155 -17.76 1.00 -7.86
N THR A 156 -16.94 0.57 -8.82
CA THR A 156 -17.11 -0.70 -9.52
C THR A 156 -15.78 -1.40 -9.63
N THR A 157 -15.68 -2.58 -9.03
CA THR A 157 -14.45 -3.36 -9.01
C THR A 157 -14.75 -4.84 -9.23
N PRO A 158 -13.85 -5.60 -9.88
CA PRO A 158 -14.02 -7.03 -10.05
C PRO A 158 -14.12 -7.73 -8.68
N PHE A 159 -14.85 -8.84 -8.65
CA PHE A 159 -14.93 -9.67 -7.44
C PHE A 159 -13.62 -10.44 -7.27
N ILE A 160 -12.91 -10.15 -6.19
CA ILE A 160 -11.60 -10.71 -5.88
C ILE A 160 -11.65 -11.31 -4.48
N LYS A 161 -10.94 -12.42 -4.29
CA LYS A 161 -10.74 -13.11 -3.01
C LYS A 161 -9.25 -13.30 -2.76
N GLY A 162 -8.84 -13.15 -1.52
CA GLY A 162 -7.45 -13.34 -1.10
C GLY A 162 -7.29 -13.40 0.41
N GLN A 163 -6.06 -13.25 0.88
CA GLN A 163 -5.66 -13.33 2.29
C GLN A 163 -4.72 -12.18 2.66
N ILE A 164 -4.83 -11.75 3.92
CA ILE A 164 -3.84 -10.87 4.52
C ILE A 164 -2.59 -11.70 4.82
N ILE A 165 -1.44 -11.34 4.25
CA ILE A 165 -0.20 -12.12 4.38
C ILE A 165 0.82 -11.50 5.31
N ASP A 166 0.71 -10.21 5.61
CA ASP A 166 1.64 -9.56 6.53
C ASP A 166 1.13 -8.24 7.11
N ILE A 167 1.82 -7.82 8.17
CA ILE A 167 1.70 -6.51 8.80
C ILE A 167 3.12 -5.95 8.93
N PRO A 168 3.54 -5.04 8.03
CA PRO A 168 4.96 -4.65 7.94
C PRO A 168 5.57 -4.06 9.23
N ARG A 169 4.74 -3.51 10.14
CA ARG A 169 5.20 -3.01 11.45
C ARG A 169 5.37 -4.10 12.53
N GLY A 170 5.10 -5.36 12.22
CA GLY A 170 5.35 -6.49 13.12
C GLY A 170 4.46 -6.52 14.37
N VAL A 171 3.27 -5.90 14.33
CA VAL A 171 2.30 -5.99 15.44
C VAL A 171 1.62 -7.36 15.42
N THR A 172 1.32 -7.91 16.59
CA THR A 172 0.65 -9.21 16.74
C THR A 172 -0.85 -9.16 16.42
N GLN A 173 -1.43 -7.96 16.37
CA GLN A 173 -2.84 -7.71 16.09
C GLN A 173 -2.98 -6.56 15.09
N ILE A 174 -3.92 -6.70 14.16
CA ILE A 174 -4.21 -5.68 13.14
C ILE A 174 -5.29 -4.75 13.69
N GLY A 175 -4.94 -3.47 13.89
CA GLY A 175 -5.83 -2.41 14.34
C GLY A 175 -6.38 -1.55 13.20
N VAL A 176 -7.26 -0.61 13.56
CA VAL A 176 -7.75 0.42 12.63
C VAL A 176 -6.61 1.37 12.27
N LEU A 177 -6.53 1.77 11.00
CA LEU A 177 -5.44 2.52 10.37
C LEU A 177 -4.09 1.78 10.29
N ASP A 178 -4.06 0.47 10.57
CA ASP A 178 -2.90 -0.34 10.22
C ASP A 178 -2.89 -0.68 8.73
N ALA A 179 -1.69 -0.62 8.16
CA ALA A 179 -1.44 -1.09 6.82
C ALA A 179 -1.11 -2.59 6.84
N VAL A 180 -1.69 -3.30 5.87
CA VAL A 180 -1.56 -4.76 5.71
C VAL A 180 -1.11 -5.08 4.29
N THR A 181 -0.39 -6.19 4.13
CA THR A 181 0.00 -6.72 2.82
C THR A 181 -1.00 -7.80 2.41
N LEU A 182 -1.49 -7.72 1.16
CA LEU A 182 -2.48 -8.63 0.58
C LEU A 182 -1.84 -9.47 -0.53
N ASP A 183 -2.24 -10.73 -0.65
CA ASP A 183 -1.72 -11.71 -1.65
C ASP A 183 -2.25 -11.53 -3.08
N LYS A 184 -2.90 -10.41 -3.37
CA LYS A 184 -3.44 -10.05 -4.69
C LYS A 184 -2.92 -8.69 -5.12
N GLY A 185 -2.66 -8.54 -6.41
CA GLY A 185 -2.16 -7.31 -7.01
C GLY A 185 -2.93 -6.90 -8.28
N ARG A 186 -2.30 -6.06 -9.11
CA ARG A 186 -2.86 -5.60 -10.39
C ARG A 186 -3.17 -6.77 -11.32
N ARG A 187 -2.36 -7.83 -11.33
CA ARG A 187 -2.61 -9.02 -12.15
C ARG A 187 -3.95 -9.70 -11.83
N ASP A 188 -4.38 -9.60 -10.58
CA ASP A 188 -5.63 -10.19 -10.08
C ASP A 188 -6.82 -9.23 -10.26
N GLY A 189 -6.57 -8.01 -10.73
CA GLY A 189 -7.58 -6.98 -10.97
C GLY A 189 -7.83 -6.04 -9.78
N LEU A 190 -7.02 -6.10 -8.71
CA LEU A 190 -7.14 -5.12 -7.61
C LEU A 190 -6.74 -3.73 -8.11
N VAL A 191 -7.52 -2.74 -7.70
CA VAL A 191 -7.27 -1.33 -8.02
C VAL A 191 -7.16 -0.50 -6.75
N GLU A 192 -6.37 0.57 -6.83
CA GLU A 192 -6.28 1.55 -5.75
C GLU A 192 -7.65 2.24 -5.56
N GLY A 193 -8.04 2.46 -4.31
CA GLY A 193 -9.37 2.93 -3.93
C GLY A 193 -10.43 1.83 -3.75
N GLN A 194 -10.11 0.57 -4.02
CA GLN A 194 -11.06 -0.54 -3.85
C GLN A 194 -11.29 -0.85 -2.36
N LEU A 195 -12.56 -1.04 -1.99
CA LEU A 195 -12.95 -1.51 -0.66
C LEU A 195 -13.07 -3.04 -0.63
N LEU A 196 -12.53 -3.65 0.41
CA LEU A 196 -12.56 -5.09 0.64
C LEU A 196 -13.18 -5.38 2.01
N SER A 197 -13.98 -6.43 2.10
CA SER A 197 -14.51 -6.98 3.34
C SER A 197 -13.57 -8.05 3.86
N VAL A 198 -13.18 -7.96 5.13
CA VAL A 198 -12.39 -8.99 5.82
C VAL A 198 -13.33 -9.99 6.46
N ILE A 199 -13.07 -11.28 6.22
CA ILE A 199 -13.86 -12.38 6.72
C ILE A 199 -12.99 -13.22 7.65
N LYS A 200 -13.46 -13.38 8.88
CA LYS A 200 -12.84 -14.28 9.84
C LYS A 200 -13.48 -15.65 9.74
N ALA A 201 -12.64 -16.68 9.59
CA ALA A 201 -13.11 -18.04 9.57
C ALA A 201 -13.72 -18.40 10.93
N GLY A 202 -14.90 -19.02 10.92
CA GLY A 202 -15.53 -19.49 12.15
C GLY A 202 -14.67 -20.57 12.83
N ALA A 203 -14.58 -20.51 14.16
CA ALA A 203 -13.84 -21.51 14.93
C ALA A 203 -14.48 -22.89 14.79
N THR A 204 -13.66 -23.95 14.84
CA THR A 204 -14.17 -25.31 14.97
C THR A 204 -14.35 -25.61 16.44
N VAL A 205 -15.60 -25.79 16.86
CA VAL A 205 -15.97 -26.12 18.23
C VAL A 205 -16.32 -27.60 18.31
N ARG A 206 -16.06 -28.23 19.46
CA ARG A 206 -16.53 -29.59 19.71
C ARG A 206 -17.91 -29.52 20.33
N GLU A 207 -18.90 -30.14 19.69
CA GLU A 207 -20.25 -30.20 20.23
C GLU A 207 -20.27 -30.98 21.54
N THR A 208 -20.88 -30.39 22.58
CA THR A 208 -20.95 -31.01 23.92
C THR A 208 -21.75 -32.31 23.92
N LEU A 209 -22.81 -32.39 23.10
CA LEU A 209 -23.74 -33.54 23.10
C LEU A 209 -23.25 -34.69 22.21
N THR A 210 -22.74 -34.38 21.02
CA THR A 210 -22.35 -35.39 20.01
C THR A 210 -20.85 -35.66 20.00
N GLY A 211 -20.04 -34.75 20.56
CA GLY A 211 -18.59 -34.79 20.48
C GLY A 211 -18.03 -34.46 19.11
N ALA A 212 -18.88 -34.13 18.12
CA ALA A 212 -18.48 -33.86 16.74
C ALA A 212 -17.79 -32.49 16.59
N PRO A 213 -16.77 -32.37 15.71
CA PRO A 213 -16.21 -31.07 15.35
C PRO A 213 -17.16 -30.31 14.42
N THR A 214 -17.64 -29.16 14.86
CA THR A 214 -18.59 -28.32 14.12
C THR A 214 -17.99 -26.96 13.87
N LYS A 215 -17.95 -26.57 12.59
CA LYS A 215 -17.41 -25.28 12.17
C LYS A 215 -18.48 -24.20 12.33
N LEU A 216 -18.18 -23.17 13.10
CA LEU A 216 -19.01 -21.97 13.21
C LEU A 216 -19.06 -21.23 11.86
N PRO A 217 -20.12 -20.45 11.59
CA PRO A 217 -20.18 -19.63 10.38
C PRO A 217 -19.02 -18.64 10.31
N ASP A 218 -18.60 -18.33 9.09
CA ASP A 218 -17.63 -17.26 8.85
C ASP A 218 -18.30 -15.91 9.11
N GLU A 219 -17.56 -14.95 9.67
CA GLU A 219 -18.10 -13.66 10.10
C GLU A 219 -17.38 -12.48 9.46
N HIS A 220 -18.11 -11.40 9.20
CA HIS A 220 -17.51 -10.13 8.79
C HIS A 220 -16.70 -9.53 9.95
N ALA A 221 -15.42 -9.28 9.71
CA ALA A 221 -14.47 -8.86 10.72
C ALA A 221 -13.95 -7.43 10.52
N GLY A 222 -14.07 -6.86 9.33
CA GLY A 222 -13.60 -5.50 9.06
C GLY A 222 -13.66 -5.08 7.59
N THR A 223 -13.19 -3.86 7.31
CA THR A 223 -13.13 -3.29 5.96
C THR A 223 -11.73 -2.75 5.69
N LEU A 224 -11.17 -3.08 4.53
CA LEU A 224 -9.90 -2.57 4.04
C LEU A 224 -10.12 -1.60 2.86
N LEU A 225 -9.21 -0.64 2.72
CA LEU A 225 -9.03 0.19 1.53
C LEU A 225 -7.70 -0.16 0.88
N VAL A 226 -7.73 -0.62 -0.37
CA VAL A 226 -6.51 -0.79 -1.16
C VAL A 226 -5.99 0.60 -1.54
N PHE A 227 -4.75 0.93 -1.16
CA PHE A 227 -4.18 2.26 -1.43
C PHE A 227 -2.92 2.21 -2.29
N ARG A 228 -2.34 1.02 -2.50
CA ARG A 228 -1.21 0.83 -3.41
C ARG A 228 -1.24 -0.56 -4.00
N THR A 229 -1.13 -0.67 -5.32
CA THR A 229 -1.08 -1.97 -6.01
C THR A 229 0.27 -2.20 -6.67
N TYR A 230 0.78 -3.43 -6.55
CA TYR A 230 1.95 -3.94 -7.27
C TYR A 230 1.49 -5.03 -8.23
N GLU A 231 2.41 -5.69 -8.93
CA GLU A 231 2.02 -6.68 -9.93
C GLU A 231 1.24 -7.86 -9.29
N LYS A 232 1.79 -8.43 -8.21
CA LYS A 232 1.27 -9.67 -7.60
C LYS A 232 0.72 -9.52 -6.18
N LEU A 233 0.96 -8.37 -5.55
CA LEU A 233 0.49 -8.08 -4.19
C LEU A 233 0.05 -6.62 -4.09
N SER A 234 -0.58 -6.26 -2.98
CA SER A 234 -1.01 -4.88 -2.72
C SER A 234 -0.92 -4.53 -1.24
N TYR A 235 -0.98 -3.24 -0.97
CA TYR A 235 -1.18 -2.73 0.38
C TYR A 235 -2.62 -2.28 0.59
N GLY A 236 -3.18 -2.71 1.71
CA GLY A 236 -4.48 -2.29 2.21
C GLY A 236 -4.36 -1.55 3.53
N LEU A 237 -5.27 -0.61 3.79
CA LEU A 237 -5.40 0.05 5.09
C LEU A 237 -6.69 -0.40 5.74
N VAL A 238 -6.62 -0.77 7.02
CA VAL A 238 -7.81 -1.17 7.78
C VAL A 238 -8.62 0.08 8.14
N LEU A 239 -9.82 0.22 7.56
CA LEU A 239 -10.73 1.33 7.85
C LEU A 239 -11.61 1.05 9.07
N LYS A 240 -12.06 -0.20 9.21
CA LYS A 240 -12.94 -0.64 10.29
C LYS A 240 -12.58 -2.06 10.70
N ALA A 241 -12.70 -2.37 11.98
CA ALA A 241 -12.55 -3.71 12.53
C ALA A 241 -13.69 -3.95 13.54
N SER A 242 -14.58 -4.89 13.25
CA SER A 242 -15.61 -5.37 14.17
C SER A 242 -15.08 -6.49 15.07
N ARG A 243 -14.01 -7.17 14.65
CA ARG A 243 -13.32 -8.22 15.41
C ARG A 243 -11.80 -8.04 15.26
N PRO A 244 -10.99 -8.63 16.17
CA PRO A 244 -9.55 -8.68 15.99
C PRO A 244 -9.17 -9.34 14.66
N LEU A 245 -8.49 -8.56 13.83
CA LEU A 245 -7.98 -8.99 12.54
C LEU A 245 -6.58 -9.60 12.70
N ALA A 246 -6.28 -10.60 11.88
CA ALA A 246 -5.01 -11.33 11.92
C ALA A 246 -4.48 -11.63 10.51
N VAL A 247 -3.19 -11.93 10.42
CA VAL A 247 -2.60 -12.57 9.24
C VAL A 247 -3.32 -13.89 8.98
N MET A 248 -3.48 -14.25 7.71
CA MET A 248 -4.30 -15.34 7.17
C MET A 248 -5.82 -15.15 7.21
N ASP A 249 -6.34 -14.04 7.79
CA ASP A 249 -7.75 -13.72 7.59
C ASP A 249 -8.01 -13.47 6.09
N ARG A 250 -9.16 -13.96 5.61
CA ARG A 250 -9.58 -13.83 4.20
C ARG A 250 -10.10 -12.42 3.96
N PHE A 251 -9.96 -11.93 2.74
CA PHE A 251 -10.74 -10.80 2.26
C PHE A 251 -11.48 -11.15 0.97
N GLU A 252 -12.53 -10.39 0.70
CA GLU A 252 -13.19 -10.37 -0.61
C GLU A 252 -13.67 -8.97 -0.98
N THR A 253 -13.95 -8.72 -2.25
CA THR A 253 -14.50 -7.44 -2.70
C THR A 253 -15.77 -7.13 -1.90
N ALA A 254 -15.83 -5.94 -1.29
CA ALA A 254 -16.95 -5.55 -0.47
C ALA A 254 -18.22 -5.46 -1.33
N HIS A 255 -19.27 -6.18 -0.92
CA HIS A 255 -20.59 -6.00 -1.50
C HIS A 255 -21.12 -4.64 -1.06
N GLN A 256 -21.29 -3.71 -2.00
CA GLN A 256 -22.09 -2.51 -1.74
C GLN A 256 -23.53 -2.97 -1.52
N THR A 257 -23.92 -3.17 -0.25
CA THR A 257 -25.34 -3.19 0.10
C THR A 257 -25.92 -1.84 -0.32
N GLN A 258 -26.75 -1.87 -1.38
CA GLN A 258 -27.60 -0.76 -1.79
C GLN A 258 -28.58 -0.39 -0.68
#